data_AF-A0A3Q7XFB0-F1
#
_entry.id   AF-A0A3Q7XFB0-F1
#
_cell.length_a   1.000
_cell.length_b   1.000
_cell.length_c   1.000
_cell.angle_alpha   90.00
_cell.angle_beta   90.00
_cell.angle_gamma   90.00
#
_symmetry.space_group_name_H-M   'P 1'
#
loop_
_entity.id
_entity.type
_entity.pdbx_description
1 polymer ?
#
loop_
_entity_poly.entity_id
_entity_poly.type
_entity_poly.pdbx_seq_one_letter_code
_entity_poly.pdbx_strand_id
1 'polypeptide(L)'
;MMRAPRLLQSVFSAVGDFYLYKLSAVLFGDSVAKWTLFSQLSNWFMFYCFSRTLSNSLETVLTLVSLYFWPCMRSSTNNTFVLRKWGLLVAALACAIRPTSAVTWIYVGLIELFNTRHRFKFVFLEVAPIGILVLGLTCLLDRFMYGTWILVPLNFLKFNFLSSGGDYYGTHKWHWYFTQGFSVMIFSHLPFCIAGIIYSKDWKFSGLLAWVLGFYSILGHKEFRFVLPVLPIALMFSGYSLAVIDDNGSREYKGKELSKKHNKCPPKMRVAILFLLATNIPMALYMSLVHQRGPEDVMNYLARETLQGKVESILFLTPCHATPYYSMLHHNLPMQFLDCTPSEEKGVLDESDRFMMDPVSFMSKYAKKLFLPSHIVLYDSEEQKLRSFLISFDYRKEKRFFNAHFKVDRDLQASIVVYVRIR
;
A
#
# COMPACT_ATOMS: atom_id res chain seq x y z
N MET A 1 1.07 -23.03 -5.09
CA MET A 1 0.81 -22.20 -6.30
C MET A 1 1.06 -20.74 -5.94
N MET A 2 2.23 -20.19 -6.27
CA MET A 2 2.69 -18.90 -5.72
C MET A 2 2.09 -17.65 -6.42
N ARG A 3 1.42 -17.82 -7.58
CA ARG A 3 0.97 -16.70 -8.43
C ARG A 3 -0.50 -16.32 -8.32
N ALA A 4 -1.36 -17.17 -7.75
CA ALA A 4 -2.81 -16.94 -7.73
C ALA A 4 -3.21 -15.64 -6.98
N PRO A 5 -2.65 -15.32 -5.80
CA PRO A 5 -2.95 -14.05 -5.14
C PRO A 5 -2.56 -12.82 -5.95
N ARG A 6 -1.45 -12.90 -6.72
CA ARG A 6 -0.98 -11.81 -7.60
C ARG A 6 -1.92 -11.60 -8.79
N LEU A 7 -2.43 -12.69 -9.37
CA LEU A 7 -3.42 -12.62 -10.44
C LEU A 7 -4.73 -11.99 -9.95
N LEU A 8 -5.23 -12.40 -8.77
CA LEU A 8 -6.42 -11.80 -8.18
C LEU A 8 -6.24 -10.28 -7.94
N GLN A 9 -5.09 -9.88 -7.41
CA GLN A 9 -4.79 -8.45 -7.22
C GLN A 9 -4.73 -7.69 -8.54
N SER A 10 -4.19 -8.29 -9.61
CA SER A 10 -4.17 -7.64 -10.93
C SER A 10 -5.58 -7.36 -11.47
N VAL A 11 -6.55 -8.23 -11.17
CA VAL A 11 -7.96 -8.02 -11.52
C VAL A 11 -8.53 -6.85 -10.72
N PHE A 12 -8.25 -6.78 -9.41
CA PHE A 12 -8.67 -5.65 -8.59
C PHE A 12 -8.05 -4.33 -9.05
N SER A 13 -6.76 -4.30 -9.36
CA SER A 13 -6.10 -3.11 -9.92
C SER A 13 -6.77 -2.65 -11.22
N ALA A 14 -7.06 -3.58 -12.14
CA ALA A 14 -7.73 -3.27 -13.40
C ALA A 14 -9.14 -2.68 -13.19
N VAL A 15 -9.89 -3.20 -12.22
CA VAL A 15 -11.19 -2.62 -11.81
C VAL A 15 -10.99 -1.20 -11.28
N GLY A 16 -9.98 -0.97 -10.44
CA GLY A 16 -9.66 0.36 -9.93
C GLY A 16 -9.31 1.36 -11.04
N ASP A 17 -8.46 0.98 -11.99
CA ASP A 17 -8.09 1.82 -13.13
C ASP A 17 -9.30 2.15 -14.02
N PHE A 18 -10.19 1.17 -14.22
CA PHE A 18 -11.43 1.36 -14.97
C PHE A 18 -12.39 2.34 -14.28
N TYR A 19 -12.58 2.22 -12.97
CA TYR A 19 -13.44 3.15 -12.22
C TYR A 19 -12.81 4.53 -12.07
N LEU A 20 -11.49 4.65 -12.00
CA LEU A 20 -10.79 5.94 -12.08
C LEU A 20 -11.05 6.62 -13.43
N TYR A 21 -10.91 5.88 -14.53
CA TYR A 21 -11.22 6.38 -15.87
C TYR A 21 -12.67 6.87 -15.96
N LYS A 22 -13.63 6.04 -15.51
CA LYS A 22 -15.06 6.41 -15.50
C LYS A 22 -15.36 7.62 -14.64
N LEU A 23 -14.75 7.72 -13.45
CA LEU A 23 -14.91 8.85 -12.55
C LEU A 23 -14.39 10.12 -13.22
N SER A 24 -13.17 10.09 -13.75
CA SER A 24 -12.55 11.23 -14.44
C SER A 24 -13.35 11.65 -15.69
N ALA A 25 -13.87 10.70 -16.47
CA ALA A 25 -14.71 10.98 -17.64
C ALA A 25 -16.00 11.70 -17.27
N VAL A 26 -16.63 11.31 -16.16
CA VAL A 26 -17.86 11.95 -15.67
C VAL A 26 -17.61 13.35 -15.13
N LEU A 27 -16.46 13.60 -14.50
CA LEU A 27 -16.12 14.89 -13.90
C LEU A 27 -15.62 15.90 -14.92
N PHE A 28 -14.70 15.48 -15.78
CA PHE A 28 -13.90 16.37 -16.61
C PHE A 28 -13.90 15.97 -18.10
N GLY A 29 -14.59 14.90 -18.50
CA GLY A 29 -14.69 14.47 -19.89
C GLY A 29 -13.62 13.47 -20.34
N ASP A 30 -13.82 12.89 -21.53
CA ASP A 30 -13.03 11.75 -22.04
C ASP A 30 -11.54 12.06 -22.27
N SER A 31 -11.20 13.32 -22.60
CA SER A 31 -9.80 13.72 -22.79
C SER A 31 -9.03 13.62 -21.47
N VAL A 32 -9.59 14.20 -20.42
CA VAL A 32 -9.02 14.15 -19.06
C VAL A 32 -8.97 12.72 -18.54
N ALA A 33 -9.98 11.90 -18.83
CA ALA A 33 -10.00 10.49 -18.45
C ALA A 33 -8.84 9.69 -19.06
N LYS A 34 -8.53 9.91 -20.35
CA LYS A 34 -7.39 9.26 -21.02
C LYS A 34 -6.06 9.68 -20.41
N TRP A 35 -5.88 10.97 -20.15
CA TRP A 35 -4.66 11.48 -19.50
C TRP A 35 -4.55 11.07 -18.03
N THR A 36 -5.68 10.95 -17.33
CA THR A 36 -5.72 10.39 -15.97
C THR A 36 -5.24 8.95 -15.96
N LEU A 37 -5.73 8.12 -16.87
CA LEU A 37 -5.29 6.73 -16.99
C LEU A 37 -3.80 6.64 -17.36
N PHE A 38 -3.32 7.52 -18.25
CA PHE A 38 -1.90 7.63 -18.53
C PHE A 38 -1.07 7.98 -17.28
N SER A 39 -1.50 8.98 -16.50
CA SER A 39 -0.81 9.37 -15.25
C SER A 39 -0.84 8.25 -14.20
N GLN A 40 -1.95 7.54 -14.08
CA GLN A 40 -2.11 6.38 -13.21
C GLN A 40 -1.13 5.25 -13.58
N LEU A 41 -1.11 4.85 -14.86
CA LEU A 41 -0.29 3.73 -15.33
C LEU A 41 1.20 4.06 -15.42
N SER A 42 1.55 5.34 -15.63
CA SER A 42 2.94 5.79 -15.70
C SER A 42 3.53 6.18 -14.34
N ASN A 43 2.73 6.45 -13.30
CA ASN A 43 3.25 6.77 -11.98
C ASN A 43 3.96 5.57 -11.34
N TRP A 44 5.20 5.79 -10.88
CA TRP A 44 6.05 4.70 -10.40
C TRP A 44 5.49 3.99 -9.16
N PHE A 45 4.84 4.73 -8.25
CA PHE A 45 4.35 4.19 -7.00
C PHE A 45 3.06 3.39 -7.21
N MET A 46 2.15 3.86 -8.07
CA MET A 46 0.98 3.08 -8.48
C MET A 46 1.42 1.77 -9.16
N PHE A 47 2.38 1.83 -10.08
CA PHE A 47 2.93 0.62 -10.72
C PHE A 47 3.51 -0.36 -9.68
N TYR A 48 4.27 0.16 -8.72
CA TYR A 48 4.93 -0.62 -7.68
C TYR A 48 3.96 -1.23 -6.64
N CYS A 49 2.95 -0.49 -6.20
CA CYS A 49 2.07 -0.88 -5.08
C CYS A 49 0.73 -1.49 -5.50
N PHE A 50 0.11 -1.03 -6.58
CA PHE A 50 -1.33 -1.25 -6.79
C PHE A 50 -1.70 -2.73 -7.02
N SER A 51 -0.78 -3.51 -7.59
CA SER A 51 -0.93 -4.94 -7.84
C SER A 51 -0.38 -5.84 -6.71
N ARG A 52 0.18 -5.25 -5.65
CA ARG A 52 0.68 -6.00 -4.49
C ARG A 52 -0.49 -6.46 -3.62
N THR A 53 -0.28 -7.57 -2.91
CA THR A 53 -1.25 -8.15 -1.97
C THR A 53 -1.33 -7.36 -0.66
N LEU A 54 -1.68 -6.08 -0.78
CA LEU A 54 -1.88 -5.15 0.33
C LEU A 54 -3.37 -4.87 0.48
N SER A 55 -3.86 -4.81 1.72
CA SER A 55 -5.24 -4.37 1.98
C SER A 55 -5.48 -2.93 1.51
N ASN A 56 -4.45 -2.07 1.52
CA ASN A 56 -4.52 -0.72 0.99
C ASN A 56 -4.77 -0.66 -0.52
N SER A 57 -4.33 -1.65 -1.29
CA SER A 57 -4.62 -1.71 -2.73
C SER A 57 -6.12 -1.95 -2.95
N LEU A 58 -6.70 -2.88 -2.19
CA LEU A 58 -8.15 -3.13 -2.23
C LEU A 58 -8.96 -1.95 -1.68
N GLU A 59 -8.51 -1.32 -0.61
CA GLU A 59 -9.09 -0.06 -0.08
C GLU A 59 -9.11 1.03 -1.16
N THR A 60 -8.03 1.20 -1.90
CA THR A 60 -7.94 2.15 -3.01
C THR A 60 -8.97 1.83 -4.10
N VAL A 61 -9.07 0.56 -4.52
CA VAL A 61 -10.05 0.12 -5.54
C VAL A 61 -11.48 0.40 -5.08
N LEU A 62 -11.83 -0.01 -3.85
CA LEU A 62 -13.17 0.21 -3.29
C LEU A 62 -13.47 1.71 -3.13
N THR A 63 -12.46 2.52 -2.79
CA THR A 63 -12.58 3.98 -2.74
C THR A 63 -12.96 4.57 -4.10
N LEU A 64 -12.28 4.17 -5.17
CA LEU A 64 -12.57 4.64 -6.53
C LEU A 64 -13.94 4.19 -7.03
N VAL A 65 -14.29 2.92 -6.79
CA VAL A 65 -15.61 2.37 -7.15
C VAL A 65 -16.71 3.13 -6.41
N SER A 66 -16.57 3.35 -5.11
CA SER A 66 -17.58 4.00 -4.30
C SER A 66 -17.71 5.50 -4.62
N LEU A 67 -16.59 6.22 -4.82
CA LEU A 67 -16.61 7.63 -5.24
C LEU A 67 -17.35 7.82 -6.57
N TYR A 68 -17.23 6.87 -7.50
CA TYR A 68 -17.99 6.88 -8.76
C TYR A 68 -19.51 6.78 -8.56
N PHE A 69 -19.95 6.03 -7.55
CA PHE A 69 -21.37 5.88 -7.20
C PHE A 69 -21.88 6.95 -6.22
N TRP A 70 -21.05 7.90 -5.79
CA TRP A 70 -21.46 8.90 -4.82
C TRP A 70 -22.05 10.16 -5.49
N PRO A 71 -23.33 10.52 -5.25
CA PRO A 71 -23.97 11.63 -5.96
C PRO A 71 -23.31 12.98 -5.68
N CYS A 72 -22.99 13.32 -4.43
CA CYS A 72 -22.38 14.61 -4.12
C CYS A 72 -21.01 14.82 -4.77
N MET A 73 -20.31 13.75 -5.12
CA MET A 73 -19.01 13.81 -5.75
C MET A 73 -19.10 14.00 -7.26
N ARG A 74 -20.28 13.88 -7.87
CA ARG A 74 -20.49 14.07 -9.31
C ARG A 74 -21.03 15.47 -9.63
N SER A 75 -20.73 15.96 -10.83
CA SER A 75 -21.36 17.15 -11.38
C SER A 75 -22.79 16.84 -11.85
N SER A 76 -23.73 17.75 -11.56
CA SER A 76 -25.20 17.58 -11.68
C SER A 76 -25.75 17.34 -13.10
N THR A 77 -24.90 17.20 -14.12
CA THR A 77 -25.28 17.34 -15.53
C THR A 77 -25.59 16.03 -16.26
N ASN A 78 -25.27 14.84 -15.70
CA ASN A 78 -25.51 13.57 -16.37
C ASN A 78 -26.56 12.71 -15.62
N ASN A 79 -27.76 12.61 -16.25
CA ASN A 79 -28.98 11.88 -15.85
C ASN A 79 -28.84 10.34 -15.75
N THR A 80 -27.70 9.82 -15.29
CA THR A 80 -27.61 8.42 -14.92
C THR A 80 -28.19 8.26 -13.51
N PHE A 81 -29.15 7.36 -13.32
CA PHE A 81 -29.64 6.96 -12.01
C PHE A 81 -28.48 6.32 -11.23
N VAL A 82 -27.74 7.14 -10.49
CA VAL A 82 -26.66 6.66 -9.63
C VAL A 82 -27.28 6.15 -8.34
N LEU A 83 -27.19 4.84 -8.10
CA LEU A 83 -27.64 4.26 -6.84
C LEU A 83 -26.62 4.57 -5.74
N ARG A 84 -26.85 5.66 -5.00
CA ARG A 84 -26.10 6.02 -3.78
C ARG A 84 -25.92 4.85 -2.81
N LYS A 85 -26.91 3.96 -2.72
CA LYS A 85 -26.86 2.74 -1.90
C LYS A 85 -25.69 1.82 -2.24
N TRP A 86 -25.32 1.71 -3.52
CA TRP A 86 -24.14 0.93 -3.93
C TRP A 86 -22.84 1.59 -3.46
N GLY A 87 -22.72 2.93 -3.58
CA GLY A 87 -21.60 3.68 -3.01
C GLY A 87 -21.48 3.44 -1.51
N LEU A 88 -22.58 3.60 -0.76
CA LEU A 88 -22.63 3.34 0.68
C LEU A 88 -22.20 1.92 1.05
N LEU A 89 -22.67 0.91 0.32
CA LEU A 89 -22.31 -0.49 0.55
C LEU A 89 -20.81 -0.73 0.34
N VAL A 90 -20.26 -0.21 -0.76
CA VAL A 90 -18.83 -0.35 -1.10
C VAL A 90 -17.96 0.41 -0.10
N ALA A 91 -18.39 1.59 0.34
CA ALA A 91 -17.75 2.36 1.41
C ALA A 91 -17.75 1.61 2.75
N ALA A 92 -18.89 1.03 3.14
CA ALA A 92 -19.00 0.22 4.35
C ALA A 92 -18.08 -1.02 4.28
N LEU A 93 -18.01 -1.67 3.11
CA LEU A 93 -17.08 -2.79 2.89
C LEU A 93 -15.61 -2.35 2.97
N ALA A 94 -15.27 -1.16 2.45
CA ALA A 94 -13.93 -0.60 2.58
C ALA A 94 -13.56 -0.37 4.06
N CYS A 95 -14.47 0.18 4.86
CA CYS A 95 -14.29 0.34 6.31
C CYS A 95 -14.18 -0.99 7.06
N ALA A 96 -14.92 -2.02 6.64
CA ALA A 96 -14.85 -3.37 7.21
C ALA A 96 -13.50 -4.03 6.95
N ILE A 97 -12.99 -3.95 5.72
CA ILE A 97 -11.68 -4.49 5.34
C ILE A 97 -10.57 -3.67 6.00
N ARG A 98 -10.74 -2.35 6.10
CA ARG A 98 -9.77 -1.46 6.71
C ARG A 98 -10.48 -0.30 7.44
N PRO A 99 -10.47 -0.30 8.79
CA PRO A 99 -11.13 0.74 9.58
C PRO A 99 -10.64 2.16 9.27
N THR A 100 -9.40 2.31 8.81
CA THR A 100 -8.82 3.60 8.44
C THR A 100 -9.50 4.26 7.24
N SER A 101 -10.18 3.49 6.38
CA SER A 101 -10.96 4.02 5.24
C SER A 101 -12.09 4.96 5.71
N ALA A 102 -12.52 4.84 6.97
CA ALA A 102 -13.50 5.73 7.58
C ALA A 102 -13.08 7.21 7.48
N VAL A 103 -11.78 7.53 7.48
CA VAL A 103 -11.30 8.91 7.33
C VAL A 103 -11.78 9.54 6.01
N THR A 104 -11.71 8.78 4.91
CA THR A 104 -12.21 9.22 3.60
C THR A 104 -13.74 9.36 3.61
N TRP A 105 -14.45 8.38 4.17
CA TRP A 105 -15.91 8.35 4.14
C TRP A 105 -16.58 9.34 5.07
N ILE A 106 -15.91 9.75 6.17
CA ILE A 106 -16.37 10.86 7.01
C ILE A 106 -16.45 12.14 6.18
N TYR A 107 -15.41 12.48 5.41
CA TYR A 107 -15.41 13.67 4.55
C TYR A 107 -16.53 13.63 3.51
N VAL A 108 -16.62 12.54 2.75
CA VAL A 108 -17.63 12.37 1.69
C VAL A 108 -19.05 12.35 2.28
N GLY A 109 -19.23 11.67 3.41
CA GLY A 109 -20.49 11.58 4.13
C GLY A 109 -20.96 12.93 4.67
N LEU A 110 -20.05 13.77 5.19
CA LEU A 110 -20.37 15.12 5.63
C LEU A 110 -20.84 15.99 4.46
N ILE A 111 -20.14 15.96 3.31
CA ILE A 111 -20.55 16.70 2.12
C ILE A 111 -21.95 16.26 1.64
N GLU A 112 -22.21 14.94 1.57
CA GLU A 112 -23.53 14.41 1.18
C GLU A 112 -24.62 14.82 2.18
N LEU A 113 -24.31 14.83 3.49
CA LEU A 113 -25.24 15.26 4.54
C LEU A 113 -25.60 16.75 4.42
N PHE A 114 -24.64 17.60 4.07
CA PHE A 114 -24.90 19.03 3.84
C PHE A 114 -25.72 19.27 2.57
N ASN A 115 -25.47 18.51 1.50
CA ASN A 115 -26.15 18.66 0.21
C ASN A 115 -27.56 18.02 0.18
N THR A 116 -27.80 16.98 0.99
CA THR A 116 -29.07 16.25 0.96
C THR A 116 -30.16 16.99 1.72
N ARG A 117 -31.32 17.17 1.07
CA ARG A 117 -32.51 17.83 1.66
C ARG A 117 -33.11 17.03 2.82
N HIS A 118 -33.15 15.70 2.71
CA HIS A 118 -33.70 14.79 3.72
C HIS A 118 -32.61 14.10 4.56
N ARG A 119 -31.98 14.85 5.46
CA ARG A 119 -30.85 14.40 6.29
C ARG A 119 -31.16 13.16 7.13
N PHE A 120 -32.32 13.16 7.81
CA PHE A 120 -32.74 12.04 8.65
C PHE A 120 -32.95 10.75 7.85
N LYS A 121 -33.57 10.85 6.66
CA LYS A 121 -33.74 9.71 5.76
C LYS A 121 -32.39 9.13 5.32
N PHE A 122 -31.44 9.98 4.96
CA PHE A 122 -30.10 9.54 4.59
C PHE A 122 -29.41 8.78 5.73
N VAL A 123 -29.41 9.35 6.94
CA VAL A 123 -28.73 8.72 8.10
C VAL A 123 -29.42 7.43 8.53
N PHE A 124 -30.74 7.48 8.80
CA PHE A 124 -31.43 6.37 9.46
C PHE A 124 -31.96 5.30 8.49
N LEU A 125 -32.25 5.64 7.23
CA LEU A 125 -32.82 4.70 6.26
C LEU A 125 -31.81 4.23 5.20
N GLU A 126 -30.62 4.83 5.12
CA GLU A 126 -29.58 4.42 4.17
C GLU A 126 -28.27 4.07 4.88
N VAL A 127 -27.66 5.01 5.63
CA VAL A 127 -26.36 4.79 6.27
C VAL A 127 -26.45 3.73 7.38
N ALA A 128 -27.36 3.90 8.34
CA ALA A 128 -27.52 3.00 9.49
C ALA A 128 -27.81 1.55 9.08
N PRO A 129 -28.80 1.22 8.22
CA PRO A 129 -29.08 -0.17 7.88
C PRO A 129 -27.93 -0.85 7.14
N ILE A 130 -27.26 -0.15 6.22
CA ILE A 130 -26.11 -0.69 5.48
C ILE A 130 -24.92 -0.89 6.44
N GLY A 131 -24.64 0.11 7.29
CA GLY A 131 -23.56 0.03 8.28
C GLY A 131 -23.76 -1.10 9.28
N ILE A 132 -24.97 -1.22 9.84
CA ILE A 132 -25.33 -2.30 10.78
C ILE A 132 -25.21 -3.67 10.12
N LEU A 133 -25.68 -3.81 8.87
CA LEU A 133 -25.56 -5.07 8.13
C LEU A 133 -24.10 -5.47 7.96
N VAL A 134 -23.25 -4.57 7.47
CA VAL A 134 -21.83 -4.87 7.22
C VAL A 134 -21.10 -5.14 8.53
N LEU A 135 -21.31 -4.33 9.57
CA LEU A 135 -20.70 -4.54 10.88
C LEU A 135 -21.17 -5.85 11.54
N GLY A 136 -22.45 -6.20 11.38
CA GLY A 136 -23.00 -7.47 11.84
C GLY A 136 -22.34 -8.66 11.15
N LEU A 137 -22.20 -8.60 9.82
CA LEU A 137 -21.50 -9.64 9.05
C LEU A 137 -20.03 -9.76 9.45
N THR A 138 -19.32 -8.66 9.65
CA THR A 138 -17.92 -8.71 10.14
C THR A 138 -17.82 -9.30 11.54
N CYS A 139 -18.74 -8.94 12.45
CA CYS A 139 -18.74 -9.45 13.81
C CYS A 139 -19.04 -10.97 13.86
N LEU A 140 -19.92 -11.46 12.98
CA LEU A 140 -20.17 -12.88 12.81
C LEU A 140 -18.94 -13.62 12.28
N LEU A 141 -18.24 -13.03 11.31
CA LEU A 141 -16.99 -13.58 10.78
C LEU A 141 -15.89 -13.60 11.85
N ASP A 142 -15.72 -12.50 12.59
CA ASP A 142 -14.79 -12.42 13.71
C ASP A 142 -15.10 -13.49 14.76
N ARG A 143 -16.38 -13.67 15.11
CA ARG A 143 -16.81 -14.73 16.04
C ARG A 143 -16.48 -16.13 15.53
N PHE A 144 -16.69 -16.39 14.24
CA PHE A 144 -16.37 -17.67 13.62
C PHE A 144 -14.86 -17.96 13.65
N MET A 145 -14.04 -16.95 13.37
CA MET A 145 -12.58 -17.11 13.27
C MET A 145 -11.89 -17.15 14.65
N TYR A 146 -12.29 -16.27 15.58
CA TYR A 146 -11.66 -16.15 16.91
C TYR A 146 -12.34 -17.00 18.00
N GLY A 147 -13.50 -17.60 17.70
CA GLY A 147 -14.30 -18.36 18.68
C GLY A 147 -14.94 -17.51 19.79
N THR A 148 -14.66 -16.21 19.83
CA THR A 148 -15.11 -15.24 20.84
C THR A 148 -15.73 -14.02 20.16
N TRP A 149 -16.66 -13.34 20.84
CA TRP A 149 -17.25 -12.12 20.29
C TRP A 149 -16.22 -10.99 20.43
N ILE A 150 -15.64 -10.58 19.31
CA ILE A 150 -14.64 -9.53 19.24
C ILE A 150 -15.07 -8.54 18.17
N LEU A 151 -14.99 -7.25 18.48
CA LEU A 151 -15.23 -6.17 17.52
C LEU A 151 -13.88 -5.60 17.09
N VAL A 152 -13.30 -6.20 16.05
CA VAL A 152 -11.93 -5.90 15.59
C VAL A 152 -11.72 -4.40 15.29
N PRO A 153 -12.63 -3.68 14.61
CA PRO A 153 -12.50 -2.24 14.40
C PRO A 153 -12.33 -1.40 15.68
N LEU A 154 -12.97 -1.77 16.80
CA LEU A 154 -12.83 -1.06 18.07
C LEU A 154 -11.47 -1.34 18.72
N ASN A 155 -11.00 -2.58 18.66
CA ASN A 155 -9.66 -2.93 19.13
C ASN A 155 -8.58 -2.23 18.31
N PHE A 156 -8.80 -2.14 16.98
CA PHE A 156 -7.93 -1.37 16.09
C PHE A 156 -7.86 0.10 16.50
N LEU A 157 -9.01 0.74 16.76
CA LEU A 157 -9.06 2.13 17.22
C LEU A 157 -8.33 2.30 18.55
N LYS A 158 -8.57 1.39 19.51
CA LYS A 158 -7.91 1.40 20.81
C LYS A 158 -6.39 1.32 20.65
N PHE A 159 -5.88 0.33 19.92
CA PHE A 159 -4.44 0.11 19.79
C PHE A 159 -3.74 1.25 19.02
N ASN A 160 -4.29 1.65 17.87
CA ASN A 160 -3.60 2.56 16.94
C ASN A 160 -3.76 4.04 17.30
N PHE A 161 -4.91 4.44 17.87
CA PHE A 161 -5.20 5.85 18.15
C PHE A 161 -5.20 6.18 19.64
N LEU A 162 -5.69 5.27 20.51
CA LEU A 162 -5.83 5.56 21.94
C LEU A 162 -4.63 5.10 22.79
N SER A 163 -3.87 4.10 22.34
CA SER A 163 -2.83 3.46 23.15
C SER A 163 -1.39 3.72 22.67
N SER A 164 -1.17 4.65 21.72
CA SER A 164 0.15 4.93 21.11
C SER A 164 0.88 3.67 20.59
N GLY A 165 0.18 2.56 20.36
CA GLY A 165 0.80 1.30 19.94
C GLY A 165 1.47 1.40 18.57
N GLY A 166 0.94 2.25 17.69
CA GLY A 166 1.55 2.54 16.40
C GLY A 166 2.91 3.21 16.49
N ASP A 167 3.17 4.00 17.55
CA ASP A 167 4.44 4.73 17.72
C ASP A 167 5.63 3.77 17.97
N TYR A 168 5.36 2.52 18.39
CA TYR A 168 6.36 1.46 18.52
C TYR A 168 7.12 1.23 17.21
N TYR A 169 6.45 1.37 16.07
CA TYR A 169 7.02 1.15 14.74
C TYR A 169 7.71 2.39 14.16
N GLY A 170 8.06 3.36 15.00
CA GLY A 170 8.71 4.60 14.61
C GLY A 170 7.74 5.72 14.27
N THR A 171 8.22 6.96 14.41
CA THR A 171 7.42 8.17 14.20
C THR A 171 8.07 9.12 13.20
N HIS A 172 7.23 9.85 12.48
CA HIS A 172 7.65 10.88 11.55
C HIS A 172 7.05 12.24 11.93
N LYS A 173 7.75 13.33 11.59
CA LYS A 173 7.26 14.69 11.81
C LYS A 173 5.92 14.93 11.10
N TRP A 174 5.12 15.87 11.60
CA TRP A 174 3.77 16.14 11.08
C TRP A 174 3.77 16.47 9.58
N HIS A 175 4.75 17.25 9.11
CA HIS A 175 4.86 17.67 7.72
C HIS A 175 5.31 16.57 6.75
N TRP A 176 5.63 15.37 7.24
CA TRP A 176 6.27 14.32 6.45
C TRP A 176 5.49 13.96 5.19
N TYR A 177 4.16 13.84 5.24
CA TYR A 177 3.36 13.56 4.04
C TYR A 177 3.48 14.66 2.98
N PHE A 178 3.54 15.92 3.38
CA PHE A 178 3.65 17.06 2.46
C PHE A 178 5.07 17.22 1.89
N THR A 179 6.10 17.00 2.70
CA THR A 179 7.49 17.23 2.28
C THR A 179 8.15 16.01 1.64
N GLN A 180 7.77 14.80 2.04
CA GLN A 180 8.45 13.56 1.67
C GLN A 180 7.44 12.49 1.23
N GLY A 181 6.58 12.02 2.13
CA GLY A 181 5.69 10.88 1.92
C GLY A 181 4.89 10.93 0.61
N PHE A 182 3.88 11.80 0.56
CA PHE A 182 3.00 11.91 -0.60
C PHE A 182 3.70 12.50 -1.82
N SER A 183 4.61 13.46 -1.59
CA SER A 183 5.41 14.10 -2.64
C SER A 183 6.30 13.11 -3.40
N VAL A 184 6.87 12.11 -2.72
CA VAL A 184 7.64 11.02 -3.34
C VAL A 184 6.73 10.04 -4.07
N MET A 185 5.53 9.74 -3.55
CA MET A 185 4.57 8.87 -4.23
C MET A 185 4.11 9.44 -5.58
N ILE A 186 3.75 10.72 -5.62
CA ILE A 186 3.32 11.39 -6.85
C ILE A 186 4.50 11.76 -7.75
N PHE A 187 5.66 12.05 -7.17
CA PHE A 187 6.94 12.27 -7.85
C PHE A 187 6.86 13.34 -8.95
N SER A 188 7.34 13.04 -10.16
CA SER A 188 7.34 13.98 -11.29
C SER A 188 5.95 14.38 -11.79
N HIS A 189 4.88 13.72 -11.33
CA HIS A 189 3.50 14.16 -11.58
C HIS A 189 3.06 15.32 -10.66
N LEU A 190 3.83 15.65 -9.62
CA LEU A 190 3.47 16.68 -8.62
C LEU A 190 3.14 18.05 -9.24
N PRO A 191 3.97 18.63 -10.13
CA PRO A 191 3.67 19.95 -10.69
C PRO A 191 2.38 19.96 -11.51
N PHE A 192 2.11 18.86 -12.24
CA PHE A 192 0.88 18.69 -13.01
C PHE A 192 -0.34 18.53 -12.10
N CYS A 193 -0.20 17.86 -10.95
CA CYS A 193 -1.27 17.75 -9.97
C CYS A 193 -1.62 19.12 -9.38
N ILE A 194 -0.63 19.90 -8.94
CA ILE A 194 -0.84 21.25 -8.39
C ILE A 194 -1.52 22.15 -9.43
N ALA A 195 -1.01 22.17 -10.66
CA ALA A 195 -1.63 22.92 -11.76
C ALA A 195 -3.07 22.44 -12.02
N GLY A 196 -3.34 21.14 -11.90
CA GLY A 196 -4.65 20.56 -12.16
C GLY A 196 -5.67 20.91 -11.09
N ILE A 197 -5.25 20.96 -9.82
CA ILE A 197 -6.06 21.45 -8.70
C ILE A 197 -6.44 22.92 -8.97
N ILE A 198 -5.48 23.75 -9.37
CA ILE A 198 -5.71 25.18 -9.64
C ILE A 198 -6.67 25.38 -10.83
N TYR A 199 -6.47 24.65 -11.94
CA TYR A 199 -7.24 24.84 -13.16
C TYR A 199 -8.63 24.20 -13.13
N SER A 200 -8.80 23.04 -12.48
CA SER A 200 -10.09 22.35 -12.39
C SER A 200 -11.08 23.05 -11.46
N LYS A 201 -10.57 23.80 -10.46
CA LYS A 201 -11.38 24.44 -9.40
C LYS A 201 -12.31 23.47 -8.65
N ASP A 202 -12.01 22.16 -8.69
CA ASP A 202 -12.82 21.14 -8.02
C ASP A 202 -12.46 21.06 -6.53
N TRP A 203 -13.20 21.81 -5.71
CA TRP A 203 -12.97 21.89 -4.28
C TRP A 203 -13.28 20.59 -3.52
N LYS A 204 -14.13 19.70 -4.07
CA LYS A 204 -14.56 18.48 -3.37
C LYS A 204 -13.44 17.44 -3.36
N PHE A 205 -12.80 17.21 -4.51
CA PHE A 205 -11.70 16.25 -4.59
C PHE A 205 -10.38 16.82 -4.07
N SER A 206 -10.12 18.11 -4.28
CA SER A 206 -8.94 18.77 -3.69
C SER A 206 -9.06 18.87 -2.17
N GLY A 207 -10.27 19.14 -1.65
CA GLY A 207 -10.57 19.11 -0.22
C GLY A 207 -10.46 17.71 0.37
N LEU A 208 -10.88 16.65 -0.33
CA LEU A 208 -10.69 15.26 0.10
C LEU A 208 -9.20 14.92 0.22
N LEU A 209 -8.38 15.32 -0.75
CA LEU A 209 -6.93 15.13 -0.72
C LEU A 209 -6.32 15.83 0.49
N ALA A 210 -6.65 17.11 0.70
CA ALA A 210 -6.17 17.89 1.84
C ALA A 210 -6.63 17.30 3.19
N TRP A 211 -7.88 16.84 3.27
CA TRP A 211 -8.46 16.21 4.46
C TRP A 211 -7.71 14.94 4.86
N VAL A 212 -7.51 14.02 3.91
CA VAL A 212 -6.82 12.76 4.18
C VAL A 212 -5.36 13.01 4.57
N LEU A 213 -4.63 13.83 3.81
CA LEU A 213 -3.23 14.15 4.13
C LEU A 213 -3.10 14.87 5.47
N GLY A 214 -4.01 15.80 5.77
CA GLY A 214 -4.05 16.52 7.05
C GLY A 214 -4.31 15.59 8.24
N PHE A 215 -5.32 14.71 8.13
CA PHE A 215 -5.67 13.78 9.21
C PHE A 215 -4.53 12.81 9.50
N TYR A 216 -3.95 12.15 8.48
CA TYR A 216 -2.83 11.24 8.69
C TYR A 216 -1.54 11.95 9.13
N SER A 217 -1.40 13.26 8.88
CA SER A 217 -0.25 14.04 9.35
C SER A 217 -0.23 14.23 10.87
N ILE A 218 -1.39 14.15 11.54
CA ILE A 218 -1.53 14.24 13.00
C ILE A 218 -0.95 13.00 13.68
N LEU A 219 -1.01 11.83 13.04
CA LEU A 219 -0.55 10.56 13.62
C LEU A 219 0.97 10.49 13.70
N GLY A 220 1.52 9.97 14.80
CA GLY A 220 2.95 9.81 14.99
C GLY A 220 3.56 8.86 13.95
N HIS A 221 3.04 7.65 13.91
CA HIS A 221 3.40 6.64 12.90
C HIS A 221 2.78 6.95 11.53
N LYS A 222 3.61 6.90 10.48
CA LYS A 222 3.22 7.24 9.10
C LYS A 222 3.82 6.22 8.14
N GLU A 223 3.06 5.86 7.12
CA GLU A 223 3.51 4.96 6.06
C GLU A 223 2.97 5.45 4.72
N PHE A 224 3.74 5.25 3.64
CA PHE A 224 3.31 5.62 2.28
C PHE A 224 1.95 5.00 1.91
N ARG A 225 1.70 3.75 2.30
CA ARG A 225 0.48 3.02 1.93
C ARG A 225 -0.79 3.52 2.62
N PHE A 226 -0.71 4.29 3.72
CA PHE A 226 -1.92 4.81 4.39
C PHE A 226 -2.66 5.84 3.54
N VAL A 227 -1.94 6.59 2.72
CA VAL A 227 -2.49 7.62 1.83
C VAL A 227 -2.58 7.17 0.37
N LEU A 228 -2.34 5.88 0.09
CA LEU A 228 -2.51 5.29 -1.24
C LEU A 228 -3.92 5.52 -1.83
N PRO A 229 -5.03 5.43 -1.07
CA PRO A 229 -6.38 5.62 -1.64
C PRO A 229 -6.62 6.98 -2.31
N VAL A 230 -5.88 8.02 -1.93
CA VAL A 230 -6.01 9.38 -2.51
C VAL A 230 -4.97 9.67 -3.60
N LEU A 231 -3.99 8.79 -3.83
CA LEU A 231 -3.00 8.97 -4.89
C LEU A 231 -3.64 8.98 -6.29
N PRO A 232 -4.58 8.08 -6.65
CA PRO A 232 -5.25 8.14 -7.95
C PRO A 232 -6.04 9.43 -8.15
N ILE A 233 -6.59 10.01 -7.07
CA ILE A 233 -7.31 11.31 -7.11
C ILE A 233 -6.32 12.44 -7.45
N ALA A 234 -5.12 12.41 -6.87
CA ALA A 234 -4.07 13.37 -7.22
C ALA A 234 -3.61 13.19 -8.69
N LEU A 235 -3.47 11.94 -9.17
CA LEU A 235 -3.12 11.65 -10.56
C LEU A 235 -4.22 12.05 -11.55
N MET A 236 -5.49 12.07 -11.12
CA MET A 236 -6.60 12.64 -11.90
C MET A 236 -6.39 14.15 -12.15
N PHE A 237 -5.92 14.91 -11.16
CA PHE A 237 -5.55 16.31 -11.37
C PHE A 237 -4.33 16.45 -12.30
N SER A 238 -3.34 15.57 -12.21
CA SER A 238 -2.24 15.53 -13.19
C SER A 238 -2.77 15.29 -14.61
N GLY A 239 -3.71 14.36 -14.77
CA GLY A 239 -4.40 14.09 -16.04
C GLY A 239 -5.16 15.31 -16.58
N TYR A 240 -5.80 16.09 -15.70
CA TYR A 240 -6.47 17.34 -16.08
C TYR A 240 -5.49 18.34 -16.69
N SER A 241 -4.34 18.58 -16.04
CA SER A 241 -3.31 19.47 -16.57
C SER A 241 -2.75 19.02 -17.91
N LEU A 242 -2.52 17.72 -18.07
CA LEU A 242 -2.04 17.15 -19.34
C LEU A 242 -3.07 17.34 -20.46
N ALA A 243 -4.37 17.20 -20.16
CA ALA A 243 -5.43 17.46 -21.14
C ALA A 243 -5.48 18.93 -21.56
N VAL A 244 -5.27 19.87 -20.62
CA VAL A 244 -5.19 21.31 -20.94
C VAL A 244 -3.99 21.63 -21.83
N ILE A 245 -2.85 20.95 -21.62
CA ILE A 245 -1.66 21.11 -22.46
C ILE A 245 -1.89 20.55 -23.87
N ASP A 246 -2.64 19.45 -23.99
CA ASP A 246 -2.97 18.80 -25.26
C ASP A 246 -3.94 19.66 -26.12
N ASP A 247 -4.87 20.39 -25.49
CA ASP A 247 -5.94 21.15 -26.16
C ASP A 247 -5.55 22.57 -26.65
N ASN A 248 -4.25 22.93 -26.67
CA ASN A 248 -3.74 24.21 -27.24
C ASN A 248 -4.51 25.49 -26.82
N GLY A 249 -4.50 25.82 -25.53
CA GLY A 249 -4.54 27.23 -25.08
C GLY A 249 -5.88 27.81 -24.61
N SER A 250 -6.92 27.00 -24.37
CA SER A 250 -8.06 27.46 -23.59
C SER A 250 -7.69 27.49 -22.10
N ARG A 251 -7.72 28.68 -21.47
CA ARG A 251 -7.52 28.84 -20.01
C ARG A 251 -8.62 28.15 -19.18
N GLU A 252 -9.70 27.74 -19.82
CA GLU A 252 -10.77 26.90 -19.27
C GLU A 252 -11.07 25.78 -20.26
N TYR A 253 -10.88 24.52 -19.82
CA TYR A 253 -11.29 23.35 -20.58
C TYR A 253 -12.82 23.35 -20.68
N LYS A 254 -13.35 23.82 -21.82
CA LYS A 254 -14.78 23.72 -22.15
C LYS A 254 -15.04 22.31 -22.67
N GLY A 255 -15.13 21.36 -21.74
CA GLY A 255 -15.57 20.02 -22.04
C GLY A 255 -16.99 20.05 -22.59
N LYS A 256 -17.17 20.02 -23.93
CA LYS A 256 -18.33 19.40 -24.59
C LYS A 256 -18.39 19.39 -26.12
N GLU A 257 -17.44 19.90 -26.89
CA GLU A 257 -17.50 19.73 -28.34
C GLU A 257 -16.26 19.01 -28.88
N LEU A 258 -16.51 18.04 -29.76
CA LEU A 258 -15.50 17.42 -30.62
C LEU A 258 -14.83 18.52 -31.46
N SER A 259 -13.87 19.23 -30.87
CA SER A 259 -13.02 20.13 -31.62
C SER A 259 -12.16 19.29 -32.56
N LYS A 260 -12.26 19.58 -33.85
CA LYS A 260 -11.58 18.88 -34.95
C LYS A 260 -10.09 18.77 -34.65
N LYS A 261 -9.64 17.55 -34.34
CA LYS A 261 -8.25 17.22 -34.00
C LYS A 261 -7.30 17.62 -35.12
N HIS A 262 -6.40 18.57 -34.85
CA HIS A 262 -5.13 18.63 -35.57
C HIS A 262 -4.31 17.39 -35.18
N ASN A 263 -3.95 16.57 -36.17
CA ASN A 263 -3.30 15.25 -36.02
C ASN A 263 -1.88 15.25 -35.40
N LYS A 264 -1.39 16.37 -34.84
CA LYS A 264 -0.02 16.47 -34.31
C LYS A 264 -0.03 16.80 -32.83
N CYS A 265 0.42 15.84 -32.01
CA CYS A 265 0.70 16.04 -30.58
C CYS A 265 1.66 17.24 -30.39
N PRO A 266 1.27 18.27 -29.61
CA PRO A 266 2.04 19.49 -29.47
C PRO A 266 3.42 19.22 -28.86
N PRO A 267 4.47 19.99 -29.23
CA PRO A 267 5.84 19.72 -28.80
C PRO A 267 5.98 19.77 -27.26
N LYS A 268 5.26 20.68 -26.59
CA LYS A 268 5.20 20.75 -25.12
C LYS A 268 4.66 19.46 -24.51
N MET A 269 3.67 18.84 -25.13
CA MET A 269 3.08 17.61 -24.65
C MET A 269 4.03 16.42 -24.83
N ARG A 270 4.73 16.35 -25.97
CA ARG A 270 5.77 15.32 -26.19
C ARG A 270 6.86 15.38 -25.13
N VAL A 271 7.33 16.59 -24.80
CA VAL A 271 8.32 16.79 -23.74
C VAL A 271 7.78 16.35 -22.38
N ALA A 272 6.53 16.71 -22.05
CA ALA A 272 5.90 16.29 -20.80
C ALA A 272 5.78 14.76 -20.69
N ILE A 273 5.31 14.08 -21.74
CA ILE A 273 5.22 12.61 -21.77
C ILE A 273 6.60 11.99 -21.60
N LEU A 274 7.59 12.42 -22.38
CA LEU A 274 8.95 11.89 -22.31
C LEU A 274 9.56 12.10 -20.91
N PHE A 275 9.37 13.28 -20.31
CA PHE A 275 9.82 13.57 -18.95
C PHE A 275 9.17 12.65 -17.91
N LEU A 276 7.84 12.49 -17.96
CA LEU A 276 7.11 11.63 -17.02
C LEU A 276 7.52 10.16 -17.16
N LEU A 277 7.64 9.65 -18.39
CA LEU A 277 8.06 8.27 -18.62
C LEU A 277 9.53 8.04 -18.24
N ALA A 278 10.43 8.94 -18.62
CA ALA A 278 11.86 8.82 -18.32
C ALA A 278 12.16 8.87 -16.82
N THR A 279 11.36 9.60 -16.04
CA THR A 279 11.53 9.67 -14.58
C THR A 279 10.84 8.53 -13.84
N ASN A 280 9.63 8.12 -14.24
CA ASN A 280 8.88 7.10 -13.50
C ASN A 280 9.20 5.66 -13.90
N ILE A 281 9.41 5.35 -15.20
CA ILE A 281 9.62 3.95 -15.63
C ILE A 281 10.87 3.35 -14.98
N PRO A 282 12.05 3.99 -14.99
CA PRO A 282 13.24 3.40 -14.35
C PRO A 282 13.03 3.18 -12.86
N MET A 283 12.38 4.13 -12.17
CA MET A 283 12.06 4.03 -10.76
C MET A 283 11.08 2.87 -10.48
N ALA A 284 10.03 2.75 -11.29
CA ALA A 284 9.04 1.69 -11.19
C ALA A 284 9.67 0.30 -11.38
N LEU A 285 10.47 0.13 -12.43
CA LEU A 285 11.15 -1.12 -12.73
C LEU A 285 12.18 -1.48 -11.66
N TYR A 286 12.99 -0.52 -11.21
CA TYR A 286 13.98 -0.75 -10.17
C TYR A 286 13.31 -1.19 -8.86
N MET A 287 12.30 -0.44 -8.40
CA MET A 287 11.62 -0.75 -7.14
C MET A 287 10.85 -2.07 -7.23
N SER A 288 10.32 -2.43 -8.39
CA SER A 288 9.54 -3.66 -8.56
C SER A 288 10.38 -4.92 -8.78
N LEU A 289 11.57 -4.81 -9.39
CA LEU A 289 12.35 -5.97 -9.86
C LEU A 289 13.70 -6.14 -9.15
N VAL A 290 14.25 -5.08 -8.56
CA VAL A 290 15.62 -5.07 -8.04
C VAL A 290 15.65 -4.80 -6.55
N HIS A 291 14.98 -3.75 -6.09
CA HIS A 291 15.03 -3.35 -4.68
C HIS A 291 14.33 -4.38 -3.77
N GLN A 292 15.00 -4.78 -2.69
CA GLN A 292 14.50 -5.72 -1.68
C GLN A 292 14.01 -7.06 -2.26
N ARG A 293 14.64 -7.56 -3.32
CA ARG A 293 14.26 -8.84 -3.94
C ARG A 293 14.72 -10.08 -3.16
N GLY A 294 15.72 -9.92 -2.29
CA GLY A 294 16.43 -11.00 -1.61
C GLY A 294 15.50 -11.97 -0.87
N PRO A 295 14.54 -11.50 -0.05
CA PRO A 295 13.64 -12.39 0.67
C PRO A 295 12.81 -13.31 -0.21
N GLU A 296 12.35 -12.83 -1.38
CA GLU A 296 11.60 -13.65 -2.31
C GLU A 296 12.51 -14.66 -3.03
N ASP A 297 13.72 -14.25 -3.43
CA ASP A 297 14.70 -15.13 -4.09
C ASP A 297 15.15 -16.28 -3.16
N VAL A 298 15.40 -15.98 -1.89
CA VAL A 298 15.79 -16.96 -0.88
C VAL A 298 14.67 -17.97 -0.63
N MET A 299 13.44 -17.51 -0.47
CA MET A 299 12.31 -18.41 -0.24
C MET A 299 11.99 -19.26 -1.48
N ASN A 300 12.14 -18.71 -2.68
CA ASN A 300 12.06 -19.48 -3.93
C ASN A 300 13.10 -20.61 -3.98
N TYR A 301 14.32 -20.32 -3.56
CA TYR A 301 15.39 -21.31 -3.49
C TYR A 301 15.10 -22.38 -2.45
N LEU A 302 14.76 -21.98 -1.21
CA LEU A 302 14.44 -22.91 -0.12
C LEU A 302 13.25 -23.80 -0.45
N ALA A 303 12.22 -23.28 -1.13
CA ALA A 303 11.09 -24.08 -1.59
C ALA A 303 11.53 -25.21 -2.57
N ARG A 304 12.49 -24.93 -3.46
CA ARG A 304 13.02 -25.95 -4.39
C ARG A 304 13.90 -26.98 -3.69
N GLU A 305 14.77 -26.55 -2.77
CA GLU A 305 15.61 -27.49 -2.01
C GLU A 305 14.77 -28.36 -1.06
N THR A 306 13.68 -27.81 -0.52
CA THR A 306 12.71 -28.56 0.30
C THR A 306 12.03 -29.67 -0.51
N LEU A 307 11.62 -29.38 -1.76
CA LEU A 307 11.07 -30.39 -2.67
C LEU A 307 12.05 -31.53 -2.97
N GLN A 308 13.35 -31.26 -2.88
CA GLN A 308 14.41 -32.26 -3.04
C GLN A 308 14.76 -33.00 -1.75
N GLY A 309 14.07 -32.72 -0.63
CA GLY A 309 14.29 -33.35 0.66
C GLY A 309 15.59 -32.92 1.36
N LYS A 310 16.18 -31.78 0.96
CA LYS A 310 17.46 -31.31 1.52
C LYS A 310 17.31 -30.37 2.72
N VAL A 311 16.08 -29.90 2.98
CA VAL A 311 15.79 -28.92 4.02
C VAL A 311 14.91 -29.57 5.08
N GLU A 312 15.39 -29.62 6.32
CA GLU A 312 14.64 -30.19 7.45
C GLU A 312 14.05 -29.11 8.35
N SER A 313 14.80 -28.03 8.58
CA SER A 313 14.40 -26.91 9.44
C SER A 313 15.14 -25.61 9.07
N ILE A 314 14.47 -24.47 9.21
CA ILE A 314 15.02 -23.16 8.81
C ILE A 314 14.91 -22.16 9.95
N LEU A 315 16.03 -21.50 10.28
CA LEU A 315 16.08 -20.37 11.21
C LEU A 315 16.35 -19.06 10.44
N PHE A 316 15.47 -18.09 10.60
CA PHE A 316 15.61 -16.75 10.04
C PHE A 316 16.18 -15.81 11.11
N LEU A 317 17.46 -15.48 10.97
CA LEU A 317 18.16 -14.43 11.73
C LEU A 317 18.12 -13.11 10.94
N THR A 318 16.90 -12.70 10.63
CA THR A 318 16.58 -11.47 9.93
C THR A 318 15.58 -10.69 10.79
N PRO A 319 15.39 -9.37 10.57
CA PRO A 319 14.27 -8.66 11.15
C PRO A 319 12.95 -9.41 10.94
N CYS A 320 12.06 -9.25 11.91
CA CYS A 320 10.73 -9.79 11.88
C CYS A 320 10.01 -9.55 10.55
N HIS A 321 9.26 -10.55 10.06
CA HIS A 321 8.49 -10.47 8.82
C HIS A 321 9.30 -10.10 7.55
N ALA A 322 10.62 -10.27 7.57
CA ALA A 322 11.46 -9.97 6.40
C ALA A 322 11.18 -10.89 5.20
N THR A 323 10.72 -12.13 5.42
CA THR A 323 10.46 -13.12 4.36
C THR A 323 8.97 -13.51 4.29
N PRO A 324 8.47 -13.90 3.10
CA PRO A 324 7.08 -14.35 2.93
C PRO A 324 6.76 -15.70 3.59
N TYR A 325 7.75 -16.37 4.19
CA TYR A 325 7.57 -17.55 5.03
C TYR A 325 6.75 -18.68 4.35
N TYR A 326 5.81 -19.31 5.06
CA TYR A 326 4.99 -20.41 4.53
C TYR A 326 4.17 -20.05 3.29
N SER A 327 3.87 -18.77 3.06
CA SER A 327 3.11 -18.34 1.87
C SER A 327 3.85 -18.62 0.55
N MET A 328 5.18 -18.73 0.62
CA MET A 328 6.04 -19.05 -0.52
C MET A 328 6.57 -20.48 -0.44
N LEU A 329 6.89 -20.97 0.76
CA LEU A 329 7.47 -22.30 0.94
C LEU A 329 6.48 -23.42 0.56
N HIS A 330 5.20 -23.30 0.92
CA HIS A 330 4.15 -24.31 0.70
C HIS A 330 4.49 -25.74 1.19
N HIS A 331 5.39 -25.88 2.16
CA HIS A 331 5.73 -27.14 2.81
C HIS A 331 5.67 -26.99 4.33
N ASN A 332 5.22 -28.06 5.00
CA ASN A 332 5.15 -28.11 6.46
C ASN A 332 6.48 -28.63 7.01
N LEU A 333 7.40 -27.71 7.32
CA LEU A 333 8.66 -28.00 8.01
C LEU A 333 8.89 -26.98 9.12
N PRO A 334 9.59 -27.33 10.21
CA PRO A 334 9.90 -26.41 11.29
C PRO A 334 10.67 -25.18 10.79
N MET A 335 10.00 -24.03 10.81
CA MET A 335 10.62 -22.73 10.59
C MET A 335 10.51 -21.87 11.86
N GLN A 336 11.53 -21.07 12.11
CA GLN A 336 11.56 -20.09 13.20
C GLN A 336 12.12 -18.76 12.70
N PHE A 337 11.50 -17.66 13.12
CA PHE A 337 12.02 -16.30 12.95
C PHE A 337 12.08 -15.61 14.32
N LEU A 338 12.84 -14.52 14.41
CA LEU A 338 12.98 -13.73 15.63
C LEU A 338 11.67 -13.04 16.00
N ASP A 339 11.20 -13.21 17.23
CA ASP A 339 9.96 -12.58 17.70
C ASP A 339 10.12 -11.06 17.88
N CYS A 340 9.09 -10.33 17.48
CA CYS A 340 8.98 -8.87 17.60
C CYS A 340 7.61 -8.45 18.14
N THR A 341 6.94 -9.36 18.85
CA THR A 341 5.68 -9.04 19.51
C THR A 341 5.91 -7.89 20.48
N PRO A 342 5.18 -6.76 20.35
CA PRO A 342 5.40 -5.61 21.20
C PRO A 342 5.05 -5.96 22.66
N SER A 343 5.96 -5.62 23.57
CA SER A 343 5.73 -5.76 25.02
C SER A 343 4.73 -4.70 25.52
N GLU A 344 3.92 -5.06 26.52
CA GLU A 344 3.08 -4.09 27.24
C GLU A 344 3.93 -3.09 28.05
N GLU A 345 5.14 -3.49 28.45
CA GLU A 345 6.10 -2.66 29.16
C GLU A 345 6.99 -1.86 28.19
N LYS A 346 6.87 -0.52 28.24
CA LYS A 346 7.70 0.38 27.43
C LYS A 346 9.18 0.22 27.80
N GLY A 347 10.01 -0.03 26.80
CA GLY A 347 11.47 -0.10 26.93
C GLY A 347 12.05 -1.51 27.04
N VAL A 348 11.21 -2.55 27.12
CA VAL A 348 11.68 -3.94 26.98
C VAL A 348 11.95 -4.24 25.51
N LEU A 349 13.18 -4.61 25.20
CA LEU A 349 13.60 -4.98 23.85
C LEU A 349 13.02 -6.35 23.47
N ASP A 350 12.43 -6.44 22.28
CA ASP A 350 11.97 -7.70 21.72
C ASP A 350 13.13 -8.63 21.32
N GLU A 351 12.81 -9.87 20.95
CA GLU A 351 13.83 -10.88 20.61
C GLU A 351 14.66 -10.45 19.39
N SER A 352 14.01 -9.89 18.38
CA SER A 352 14.64 -9.32 17.19
C SER A 352 15.61 -8.20 17.58
N ASP A 353 15.20 -7.21 18.37
CA ASP A 353 16.04 -6.09 18.76
C ASP A 353 17.24 -6.53 19.62
N ARG A 354 17.03 -7.48 20.54
CA ARG A 354 18.11 -8.08 21.33
C ARG A 354 19.14 -8.79 20.45
N PHE A 355 18.69 -9.51 19.42
CA PHE A 355 19.57 -10.12 18.45
C PHE A 355 20.36 -9.06 17.66
N MET A 356 19.70 -7.99 17.21
CA MET A 356 20.37 -6.92 16.45
C MET A 356 21.43 -6.19 17.28
N MET A 357 21.22 -6.04 18.60
CA MET A 357 22.19 -5.42 19.51
C MET A 357 23.45 -6.27 19.72
N ASP A 358 23.29 -7.56 20.02
CA ASP A 358 24.41 -8.48 20.24
C ASP A 358 24.13 -9.87 19.64
N PRO A 359 24.40 -10.05 18.32
CA PRO A 359 24.12 -11.30 17.63
C PRO A 359 24.90 -12.48 18.21
N VAL A 360 26.14 -12.29 18.66
CA VAL A 360 27.03 -13.37 19.09
C VAL A 360 26.58 -13.92 20.44
N SER A 361 26.29 -13.04 21.40
CA SER A 361 25.76 -13.44 22.72
C SER A 361 24.38 -14.08 22.58
N PHE A 362 23.54 -13.55 21.71
CA PHE A 362 22.24 -14.14 21.40
C PHE A 362 22.37 -15.57 20.87
N MET A 363 23.20 -15.77 19.83
CA MET A 363 23.41 -17.09 19.23
C MET A 363 24.09 -18.08 20.19
N SER A 364 24.98 -17.60 21.06
CA SER A 364 25.60 -18.43 22.10
C SER A 364 24.57 -18.95 23.11
N LYS A 365 23.56 -18.14 23.48
CA LYS A 365 22.44 -18.57 24.32
C LYS A 365 21.49 -19.50 23.57
N TYR A 366 21.25 -19.22 22.30
CA TYR A 366 20.40 -20.04 21.44
C TYR A 366 20.97 -21.45 21.27
N ALA A 367 22.26 -21.57 20.97
CA ALA A 367 22.94 -22.86 20.77
C ALA A 367 22.89 -23.78 22.00
N LYS A 368 22.77 -23.23 23.22
CA LYS A 368 22.60 -24.03 24.45
C LYS A 368 21.26 -24.78 24.51
N LYS A 369 20.27 -24.42 23.69
CA LYS A 369 18.95 -25.06 23.65
C LYS A 369 18.94 -26.41 22.89
N LEU A 370 20.09 -26.94 22.45
CA LEU A 370 20.29 -28.21 21.71
C LEU A 370 19.59 -28.37 20.35
N PHE A 371 18.70 -27.48 19.94
CA PHE A 371 18.06 -27.52 18.60
C PHE A 371 18.82 -26.65 17.61
N LEU A 372 19.73 -27.27 16.85
CA LEU A 372 20.45 -26.62 15.75
C LEU A 372 19.69 -26.83 14.42
N PRO A 373 19.28 -25.75 13.74
CA PRO A 373 18.53 -25.85 12.49
C PRO A 373 19.37 -26.41 11.34
N SER A 374 18.74 -26.99 10.32
CA SER A 374 19.46 -27.44 9.13
C SER A 374 19.96 -26.26 8.27
N HIS A 375 19.17 -25.18 8.23
CA HIS A 375 19.43 -24.00 7.42
C HIS A 375 19.32 -22.73 8.28
N ILE A 376 20.25 -21.79 8.08
CA ILE A 376 20.22 -20.46 8.69
C ILE A 376 20.20 -19.42 7.58
N VAL A 377 19.27 -18.48 7.67
CA VAL A 377 19.11 -17.37 6.74
C VAL A 377 19.39 -16.07 7.50
N LEU A 378 20.30 -15.25 7.00
CA LEU A 378 20.67 -13.98 7.61
C LEU A 378 21.12 -12.95 6.57
N TYR A 379 21.05 -11.67 6.92
CA TYR A 379 21.63 -10.60 6.12
C TYR A 379 23.15 -10.57 6.26
N ASP A 380 23.82 -9.96 5.28
CA ASP A 380 25.28 -9.87 5.22
C ASP A 380 25.89 -9.00 6.32
N SER A 381 25.19 -7.98 6.81
CA SER A 381 25.60 -7.18 7.97
C SER A 381 25.80 -8.03 9.24
N GLU A 382 24.95 -9.03 9.45
CA GLU A 382 24.94 -9.91 10.60
C GLU A 382 25.89 -11.09 10.39
N GLU A 383 26.03 -11.56 9.14
CA GLU A 383 26.99 -12.59 8.75
C GLU A 383 28.41 -12.19 9.11
N GLN A 384 28.78 -10.92 8.90
CA GLN A 384 30.12 -10.43 9.26
C GLN A 384 30.45 -10.65 10.74
N LYS A 385 29.46 -10.55 11.63
CA LYS A 385 29.60 -10.74 13.08
C LYS A 385 29.52 -12.22 13.47
N LEU A 386 28.70 -13.01 12.78
CA LEU A 386 28.39 -14.39 13.14
C LEU A 386 29.24 -15.45 12.41
N ARG A 387 30.02 -15.08 11.39
CA ARG A 387 30.72 -16.03 10.53
C ARG A 387 31.59 -17.04 11.30
N SER A 388 32.41 -16.56 12.25
CA SER A 388 33.28 -17.44 13.04
C SER A 388 32.47 -18.40 13.92
N PHE A 389 31.36 -17.92 14.48
CA PHE A 389 30.44 -18.72 15.27
C PHE A 389 29.75 -19.79 14.41
N LEU A 390 29.25 -19.44 13.23
CA LEU A 390 28.60 -20.40 12.35
C LEU A 390 29.57 -21.53 11.92
N ILE A 391 30.83 -21.17 11.64
CA ILE A 391 31.86 -22.16 11.29
C ILE A 391 32.17 -23.09 12.48
N SER A 392 32.20 -22.59 13.72
CA SER A 392 32.45 -23.44 14.90
C SER A 392 31.32 -24.43 15.19
N PHE A 393 30.13 -24.23 14.61
CA PHE A 393 28.97 -25.12 14.72
C PHE A 393 28.73 -25.95 13.44
N ASP A 394 29.77 -26.16 12.62
CA ASP A 394 29.73 -26.97 11.38
C ASP A 394 28.73 -26.45 10.33
N TYR A 395 28.52 -25.13 10.23
CA TYR A 395 27.76 -24.53 9.13
C TYR A 395 28.67 -24.06 8.00
N ARG A 396 28.30 -24.38 6.76
CA ARG A 396 28.92 -23.82 5.56
C ARG A 396 27.98 -22.83 4.88
N LYS A 397 28.56 -21.81 4.27
CA LYS A 397 27.83 -20.90 3.37
C LYS A 397 27.50 -21.66 2.09
N GLU A 398 26.21 -21.76 1.78
CA GLU A 398 25.73 -22.46 0.59
C GLU A 398 25.45 -21.48 -0.54
N LYS A 399 24.76 -20.37 -0.26
CA LYS A 399 24.34 -19.42 -1.30
C LYS A 399 24.18 -18.00 -0.80
N ARG A 400 24.33 -17.02 -1.70
CA ARG A 400 24.11 -15.60 -1.45
C ARG A 400 23.18 -15.02 -2.51
N PHE A 401 22.24 -14.20 -2.07
CA PHE A 401 21.23 -13.54 -2.90
C PHE A 401 21.34 -12.03 -2.73
N PHE A 402 21.32 -11.31 -3.84
CA PHE A 402 21.27 -9.85 -3.80
C PHE A 402 19.94 -9.36 -3.21
N ASN A 403 19.98 -8.32 -2.39
CA ASN A 403 18.80 -7.73 -1.77
C ASN A 403 18.60 -6.24 -2.13
N ALA A 404 19.54 -5.36 -1.81
CA ALA A 404 19.37 -3.92 -1.99
C ALA A 404 20.70 -3.20 -2.25
N HIS A 405 20.64 -2.05 -2.91
CA HIS A 405 21.81 -1.18 -3.14
C HIS A 405 21.98 -0.11 -2.06
N PHE A 406 20.91 0.24 -1.35
CA PHE A 406 20.90 1.32 -0.37
C PHE A 406 20.22 0.90 0.92
N LYS A 407 20.61 1.61 1.98
CA LYS A 407 20.16 1.44 3.36
C LYS A 407 18.67 1.82 3.48
N VAL A 408 17.88 1.00 4.18
CA VAL A 408 16.49 1.30 4.53
C VAL A 408 16.34 1.07 6.04
N ASP A 409 16.19 2.17 6.79
CA ASP A 409 16.05 2.25 8.25
C ASP A 409 17.24 1.71 9.09
N ARG A 410 17.65 0.46 8.88
CA ARG A 410 18.75 -0.25 9.55
C ARG A 410 19.96 -0.36 8.63
N ASP A 411 21.07 -0.94 9.09
CA ASP A 411 22.30 -1.10 8.28
C ASP A 411 22.07 -1.71 6.90
N LEU A 412 23.02 -1.47 5.99
CA LEU A 412 22.87 -1.88 4.60
C LEU A 412 22.77 -3.41 4.51
N GLN A 413 21.55 -3.88 4.28
CA GLN A 413 21.20 -5.26 4.00
C GLN A 413 21.39 -5.54 2.51
N ALA A 414 22.63 -5.54 2.02
CA ALA A 414 22.91 -5.64 0.60
C ALA A 414 22.62 -7.03 0.03
N SER A 415 22.78 -8.08 0.86
CA SER A 415 22.53 -9.45 0.45
C SER A 415 22.01 -10.33 1.58
N ILE A 416 21.25 -11.37 1.22
CA ILE A 416 20.84 -12.45 2.13
C ILE A 416 21.69 -13.68 1.85
N VAL A 417 22.16 -14.31 2.91
CA VAL A 417 23.05 -15.46 2.86
C VAL A 417 22.35 -16.66 3.51
N VAL A 418 22.50 -17.82 2.88
CA VAL A 418 22.00 -19.11 3.36
C VAL A 418 23.18 -19.96 3.78
N TYR A 419 23.14 -20.40 5.03
CA TYR A 419 24.06 -21.37 5.61
C TYR A 419 23.37 -22.71 5.80
N VAL A 420 24.11 -23.79 5.58
CA VAL A 420 23.63 -25.17 5.69
C VAL A 420 24.54 -25.92 6.64
N ARG A 421 23.94 -26.72 7.52
CA ARG A 421 24.66 -27.58 8.45
C ARG A 421 25.27 -28.77 7.71
N ILE A 422 26.54 -29.08 7.98
CA ILE A 422 27.27 -30.15 7.31
C ILE A 422 26.96 -31.54 7.92
N ARG A 423 26.49 -31.56 9.18
CA ARG A 423 26.28 -32.77 9.98
C ARG A 423 24.87 -32.88 10.52
#